data_AF-A0A847HXJ0-F1
#
_entry.id   AF-A0A847HXJ0-F1
#
_cell.length_a   1.000
_cell.length_b   1.000
_cell.length_c   1.000
_cell.angle_alpha   90.00
_cell.angle_beta   90.00
_cell.angle_gamma   90.00
#
_symmetry.space_group_name_H-M   'P 1'
#
loop_
_entity.id
_entity.type
_entity.pdbx_description
1 polymer ?
#
loop_
_entity_poly.entity_id
_entity_poly.type
_entity_poly.pdbx_seq_one_letter_code
_entity_poly.pdbx_strand_id
1 'polypeptide(L)' 'SLLGVTFRITQQRGKLLENTGWAPYVMTTIHPSSILRAPDERSRQAAYQSFVADLKHLPIIK' A
#
# COMPACT_ATOMS: atom_id res chain seq x y z
N SER A 1 -8.43 9.49 -10.75
CA SER A 1 -7.40 8.58 -10.19
C SER A 1 -6.14 9.39 -9.96
N LEU A 2 -5.49 9.29 -8.79
CA LEU A 2 -4.30 10.09 -8.45
C LEU A 2 -3.05 9.71 -9.28
N LEU A 3 -2.90 8.42 -9.58
CA LEU A 3 -1.70 7.85 -10.24
C LEU A 3 -1.98 7.34 -11.66
N GLY A 4 -3.08 7.80 -12.27
CA GLY A 4 -3.52 7.34 -13.60
C GLY A 4 -4.39 6.09 -13.56
N VAL A 5 -4.96 5.74 -14.72
CA VAL A 5 -5.92 4.62 -14.86
C VAL A 5 -5.25 3.28 -15.10
N THR A 6 -3.98 3.28 -15.53
CA THR A 6 -3.18 2.08 -15.77
C THR A 6 -2.48 1.58 -14.51
N PHE A 7 -2.47 2.37 -13.43
CA PHE A 7 -1.80 2.02 -12.18
C PHE A 7 -2.52 0.88 -11.45
N ARG A 8 -1.78 -0.17 -11.08
CA ARG A 8 -2.31 -1.36 -10.39
C ARG A 8 -1.71 -1.49 -8.99
N ILE A 9 -2.55 -1.28 -7.97
CA ILE A 9 -2.16 -1.40 -6.56
C ILE A 9 -1.56 -2.78 -6.25
N THR A 10 -2.16 -3.85 -6.80
CA THR A 10 -1.68 -5.23 -6.57
C THR A 10 -0.25 -5.49 -7.06
N GLN A 11 0.26 -4.68 -7.99
CA GLN A 11 1.62 -4.80 -8.55
C GLN A 11 2.61 -3.79 -7.98
N GLN A 12 2.11 -2.66 -7.46
CA GLN A 12 2.93 -1.51 -7.05
C GLN A 12 2.85 -1.18 -5.56
N ARG A 13 2.09 -1.97 -4.77
CA ARG A 13 1.99 -1.76 -3.31
C ARG A 13 3.35 -1.84 -2.61
N GLY A 14 3.53 -1.04 -1.57
CA GLY A 14 4.73 -1.01 -0.74
C GLY A 14 5.97 -0.39 -1.38
N LYS A 15 5.84 0.17 -2.60
CA LYS A 15 6.91 0.90 -3.29
C LYS A 15 6.79 2.40 -3.06
N LEU A 16 7.91 3.04 -2.75
CA LEU A 16 8.03 4.49 -2.74
C LEU A 16 8.10 4.98 -4.19
N LEU A 17 7.17 5.85 -4.54
CA LEU A 17 7.13 6.57 -5.79
C LEU A 17 7.67 7.98 -5.54
N GLU A 18 8.68 8.35 -6.31
CA GLU A 18 9.26 9.69 -6.33
C GLU A 18 8.73 10.47 -7.53
N ASN A 19 8.90 11.79 -7.51
CA ASN A 19 8.58 12.67 -8.65
C ASN A 19 7.13 12.57 -9.14
N THR A 20 6.19 12.25 -8.23
CA THR A 20 4.76 12.11 -8.56
C THR A 20 4.04 13.45 -8.74
N GLY A 21 4.68 14.56 -8.37
CA GLY A 21 4.09 15.90 -8.36
C GLY A 21 3.24 16.21 -7.12
N TRP A 22 2.98 15.23 -6.24
CA TRP A 22 2.13 15.38 -5.06
C TRP A 22 2.91 15.60 -3.76
N ALA A 23 4.00 14.87 -3.60
CA ALA A 23 4.87 14.89 -2.43
C ALA A 23 6.26 14.33 -2.82
N PRO A 24 7.30 14.56 -2.00
CA PRO A 24 8.61 13.94 -2.21
C PRO A 24 8.52 12.42 -2.34
N TYR A 25 7.66 11.81 -1.53
CA TYR A 25 7.39 10.37 -1.54
C TYR A 25 5.89 10.11 -1.51
N VAL A 26 5.43 9.23 -2.39
CA VAL A 26 4.08 8.68 -2.38
C VAL A 26 4.18 7.16 -2.36
N MET A 27 3.41 6.49 -1.50
CA MET A 27 3.33 5.04 -1.48
C MET A 27 1.88 4.60 -1.57
N THR A 28 1.65 3.49 -2.27
CA THR A 28 0.35 2.83 -2.29
C THR A 28 0.37 1.55 -1.50
N THR A 29 -0.75 1.20 -0.89
CA THR A 29 -0.97 -0.10 -0.25
C THR A 29 -2.43 -0.51 -0.41
N ILE A 30 -2.78 -1.72 0.05
CA ILE A 30 -4.15 -2.20 0.06
C ILE A 30 -5.02 -1.40 1.04
N HIS A 31 -6.32 -1.28 0.75
CA HIS A 31 -7.23 -0.60 1.66
C HIS A 31 -7.53 -1.47 2.89
N PRO A 32 -7.55 -0.94 4.13
CA PRO A 32 -7.74 -1.73 5.34
C PRO A 32 -9.04 -2.57 5.34
N SER A 33 -10.12 -2.06 4.72
CA SER A 33 -11.36 -2.82 4.61
C SER A 33 -11.25 -4.10 3.78
N SER A 34 -10.26 -4.23 2.88
CA SER A 34 -10.05 -5.47 2.13
C SER A 34 -9.50 -6.58 3.03
N ILE A 35 -8.73 -6.21 4.07
CA ILE A 35 -8.21 -7.15 5.08
C ILE A 35 -9.38 -7.75 5.85
N LEU A 36 -10.35 -6.92 6.24
CA LEU A 36 -11.56 -7.36 6.94
C LEU A 36 -12.46 -8.29 6.11
N ARG A 37 -12.29 -8.29 4.78
CA ARG A 37 -13.04 -9.12 3.82
C ARG A 37 -12.27 -10.35 3.35
N ALA A 38 -11.11 -10.65 3.95
CA ALA A 38 -10.36 -11.85 3.62
C ALA A 38 -11.21 -13.11 3.91
N PRO A 39 -11.09 -14.18 3.10
CA PRO A 39 -11.96 -15.34 3.17
C PRO A 39 -11.77 -16.19 4.44
N ASP A 40 -10.61 -16.07 5.10
CA ASP A 40 -10.27 -16.86 6.29
C ASP A 40 -9.27 -16.10 7.20
N GLU A 41 -9.09 -16.60 8.42
CA GLU A 41 -8.21 -15.96 9.40
C GLU A 41 -6.75 -15.90 8.94
N ARG A 42 -6.25 -16.96 8.31
CA ARG A 42 -4.84 -17.04 7.89
C ARG A 42 -4.58 -16.03 6.79
N SER A 43 -5.48 -15.92 5.81
CA SER A 43 -5.37 -14.89 4.76
C SER A 43 -5.54 -13.48 5.31
N ARG A 44 -6.42 -13.27 6.30
CA ARG A 44 -6.55 -11.98 6.99
C ARG A 44 -5.26 -11.56 7.69
N GLN A 45 -4.64 -12.46 8.45
CA GLN A 45 -3.40 -12.18 9.16
C GLN A 45 -2.24 -11.92 8.20
N ALA A 46 -2.12 -12.72 7.13
CA ALA A 46 -1.11 -12.49 6.09
C ALA A 46 -1.30 -11.12 5.40
N ALA A 47 -2.54 -10.73 5.10
CA ALA A 47 -2.85 -9.43 4.52
C ALA A 47 -2.53 -8.28 5.48
N TYR A 48 -2.84 -8.44 6.77
CA TYR A 48 -2.50 -7.46 7.81
C TYR A 48 -0.98 -7.29 7.96
N GLN A 49 -0.24 -8.39 8.06
CA GLN A 49 1.23 -8.34 8.14
C GLN A 49 1.84 -7.67 6.91
N SER A 50 1.31 -7.97 5.72
CA SER A 50 1.76 -7.34 4.48
C SER A 50 1.47 -5.84 4.46
N PHE A 51 0.29 -5.41 4.95
CA PHE A 51 -0.07 -4.00 5.07
C PHE A 51 0.87 -3.25 6.02
N VAL A 52 1.13 -3.82 7.20
CA VAL A 52 2.08 -3.23 8.16
C VAL A 52 3.50 -3.18 7.58
N ALA A 53 3.92 -4.20 6.83
CA ALA A 53 5.22 -4.20 6.18
C ALA A 53 5.35 -3.06 5.16
N ASP A 54 4.33 -2.80 4.34
CA ASP A 54 4.33 -1.65 3.44
C ASP A 54 4.49 -0.35 4.23
N LEU A 55 3.70 -0.13 5.28
CA LEU A 55 3.74 1.10 6.07
C LEU A 55 5.11 1.36 6.70
N LYS A 56 5.84 0.31 7.08
CA LYS A 56 7.20 0.41 7.62
C LYS A 56 8.24 0.88 6.60
N HIS A 57 7.95 0.81 5.30
CA HIS A 57 8.84 1.36 4.27
C HIS A 57 8.78 2.89 4.17
N LEU A 58 7.78 3.54 4.79
CA LEU A 58 7.70 5.00 4.74
C LEU A 58 8.90 5.62 5.48
N PRO A 59 9.58 6.59 4.85
CA PRO A 59 10.64 7.31 5.53
C PRO A 59 10.06 8.12 6.69
N ILE A 60 10.78 8.16 7.81
CA ILE A 60 10.46 9.10 8.89
C ILE A 60 10.82 10.48 8.39
N ILE A 61 9.79 11.27 8.06
CA ILE A 61 9.95 12.68 7.70
C ILE A 61 10.26 13.43 8.99
N LYS A 62 11.47 13.98 9.10
CA LYS A 62 11.87 14.89 10.18
C LYS A 62 11.45 16.32 9.87
#